data_AF-A0A7J5VWA3-F1
#
_entry.id   AF-A0A7J5VWA3-F1
#
_cell.length_a   1.000
_cell.length_b   1.000
_cell.length_c   1.000
_cell.angle_alpha   90.00
_cell.angle_beta   90.00
_cell.angle_gamma   90.00
#
_symmetry.space_group_name_H-M   'P 1'
#
loop_
_entity.id
_entity.type
_entity.pdbx_description
1 polymer ?
#
loop_
_entity_poly.entity_id
_entity_poly.type
_entity_poly.pdbx_seq_one_letter_code
_entity_poly.pdbx_strand_id
1 'polypeptide(L)'
;MKKEIKQLNKFKTIAMIMAAHPSAFEGQPYILEVRNEFTSKCNHIGLLLDNLAKPAAVLQNSRREKVERLTAMVGNIIHIGLAYAISAGNEELKRNMSNYRKEYLKKSQYRLVYLAANVHQEMLPYEEQAVDAGLKTGAIAELNTLLEAYRQDLHQSHLLMSTRKSTRLELATLLKGCTQTLKVEIDLFAKNIETDQPDFYREYATIRNLNRRNRRRNKLETAESDISGTVTNSATGQPISMAIISIPETGLVVETDEDGYYLIEELTAGTFTLSCHAPGYNVPAKITAVIKDEESLVCDFSLTPAPLLN
;
A
#
# COMPACT_ATOMS: atom_id res chain seq x y z
N MET A 1 4.67 -0.25 -0.70
CA MET A 1 3.77 -0.22 -1.88
C MET A 1 3.37 1.19 -2.31
N LYS A 2 3.01 2.14 -1.42
CA LYS A 2 2.64 3.52 -1.85
C LYS A 2 3.75 4.23 -2.66
N LYS A 3 5.02 4.07 -2.28
CA LYS A 3 6.17 4.67 -2.99
C LYS A 3 6.36 4.06 -4.38
N GLU A 4 6.27 2.74 -4.46
CA GLU A 4 6.43 1.94 -5.67
C GLU A 4 5.30 2.20 -6.68
N ILE A 5 4.06 2.34 -6.19
CA ILE A 5 2.90 2.75 -7.00
C ILE A 5 3.09 4.18 -7.54
N LYS A 6 3.51 5.13 -6.68
CA LYS A 6 3.79 6.50 -7.13
C LYS A 6 4.89 6.53 -8.20
N GLN A 7 5.92 5.70 -8.04
CA GLN A 7 7.00 5.57 -9.01
C GLN A 7 6.52 4.94 -10.33
N LEU A 8 5.72 3.88 -10.27
CA LEU A 8 5.12 3.27 -11.47
C LEU A 8 4.21 4.26 -12.20
N ASN A 9 3.36 5.00 -11.49
CA ASN A 9 2.47 5.98 -12.11
C ASN A 9 3.29 7.03 -12.86
N LYS A 10 4.38 7.52 -12.26
CA LYS A 10 5.32 8.41 -12.94
C LYS A 10 5.91 7.79 -14.21
N PHE A 11 6.34 6.53 -14.17
CA PHE A 11 6.87 5.85 -15.35
C PHE A 11 5.81 5.66 -16.45
N LYS A 12 4.57 5.33 -16.07
CA LYS A 12 3.45 5.24 -17.01
C LYS A 12 3.15 6.58 -17.67
N THR A 13 3.13 7.68 -16.91
CA THR A 13 2.91 9.00 -17.51
C THR A 13 4.03 9.37 -18.49
N ILE A 14 5.29 9.02 -18.16
CA ILE A 14 6.41 9.20 -19.10
C ILE A 14 6.19 8.38 -20.37
N ALA A 15 5.84 7.09 -20.24
CA ALA A 15 5.55 6.24 -21.40
C ALA A 15 4.39 6.80 -22.26
N MET A 16 3.36 7.37 -21.64
CA MET A 16 2.24 8.00 -22.34
C MET A 16 2.68 9.25 -23.12
N ILE A 17 3.52 10.12 -22.55
CA ILE A 17 4.09 11.27 -23.27
C ILE A 17 4.91 10.79 -24.46
N MET A 18 5.76 9.78 -24.28
CA MET A 18 6.54 9.21 -25.39
C MET A 18 5.67 8.58 -26.49
N ALA A 19 4.47 8.11 -26.16
CA ALA A 19 3.51 7.59 -27.13
C ALA A 19 2.70 8.69 -27.82
N ALA A 20 2.42 9.80 -27.12
CA ALA A 20 1.68 10.95 -27.66
C ALA A 20 2.48 11.76 -28.68
N HIS A 21 3.82 11.68 -28.64
CA HIS A 21 4.73 12.39 -29.55
C HIS A 21 5.50 11.44 -30.46
N PRO A 22 4.87 10.76 -31.43
CA PRO A 22 5.56 9.80 -32.32
C PRO A 22 6.59 10.46 -33.23
N SER A 23 6.34 11.70 -33.67
CA SER A 23 7.22 12.51 -34.52
C SER A 23 8.60 12.74 -33.89
N ALA A 24 8.68 12.80 -32.56
CA ALA A 24 9.94 12.96 -31.85
C ALA A 24 10.88 11.77 -32.05
N PHE A 25 10.36 10.57 -32.34
CA PHE A 25 11.12 9.33 -32.47
C PHE A 25 11.37 8.91 -33.92
N GLU A 26 10.94 9.71 -34.89
CA GLU A 26 11.15 9.42 -36.31
C GLU A 26 12.65 9.41 -36.66
N GLY A 27 13.09 8.41 -37.43
CA GLY A 27 14.49 8.24 -37.82
C GLY A 27 15.42 7.69 -36.73
N GLN A 28 14.90 7.33 -35.55
CA GLN A 28 15.70 6.83 -34.41
C GLN A 28 15.28 5.41 -33.98
N PRO A 29 15.68 4.36 -34.73
CA PRO A 29 15.21 2.98 -34.47
C PRO A 29 15.62 2.46 -33.09
N TYR A 30 16.84 2.76 -32.64
CA TYR A 30 17.34 2.34 -31.33
C TYR A 30 16.51 2.93 -30.17
N ILE A 31 16.19 4.22 -30.22
CA ILE A 31 15.40 4.87 -29.15
C ILE A 31 13.95 4.35 -29.14
N LEU A 32 13.41 4.00 -30.31
CA LEU A 32 12.09 3.40 -30.41
C LEU A 32 12.03 2.01 -29.76
N GLU A 33 13.07 1.19 -29.92
CA GLU A 33 13.22 -0.08 -29.20
C GLU A 33 13.31 0.14 -27.69
N VAL A 34 14.15 1.07 -27.23
CA VAL A 34 14.30 1.44 -25.81
C VAL A 34 12.95 1.88 -25.21
N ARG A 35 12.17 2.70 -25.93
CA ARG A 35 10.82 3.11 -25.51
C ARG A 35 9.89 1.92 -25.34
N ASN A 36 9.90 0.98 -26.29
CA ASN A 36 9.03 -0.20 -26.26
C ASN A 36 9.42 -1.12 -25.10
N GLU A 37 10.72 -1.34 -24.88
CA GLU A 37 11.22 -2.13 -23.75
C GLU A 37 10.88 -1.48 -22.40
N PHE A 38 11.05 -0.15 -22.29
CA PHE A 38 10.66 0.61 -21.10
C PHE A 38 9.17 0.45 -20.78
N THR A 39 8.32 0.54 -21.80
CA THR A 39 6.86 0.37 -21.66
C THR A 39 6.52 -1.04 -21.22
N SER A 40 7.17 -2.06 -21.80
CA SER A 40 7.01 -3.46 -21.38
C SER A 40 7.40 -3.68 -19.91
N LYS A 41 8.55 -3.12 -19.48
CA LYS A 41 8.97 -3.16 -18.07
C LYS A 41 7.95 -2.49 -17.14
N CYS A 42 7.37 -1.36 -17.54
CA CYS A 42 6.33 -0.68 -16.76
C CYS A 42 5.07 -1.55 -16.58
N ASN A 43 4.63 -2.22 -17.65
CA ASN A 43 3.49 -3.13 -17.61
C ASN A 43 3.77 -4.32 -16.68
N HIS A 44 4.96 -4.90 -16.77
CA HIS A 44 5.39 -5.99 -15.89
C HIS A 44 5.43 -5.57 -14.42
N ILE A 45 5.98 -4.39 -14.09
CA ILE A 45 5.93 -3.84 -12.72
C ILE A 45 4.50 -3.72 -12.21
N GLY A 46 3.55 -3.31 -13.07
CA GLY A 46 2.13 -3.28 -12.75
C GLY A 46 1.60 -4.64 -12.31
N LEU A 47 1.84 -5.68 -13.11
CA LEU A 47 1.43 -7.06 -12.80
C LEU A 47 2.04 -7.57 -11.48
N LEU A 48 3.31 -7.26 -11.22
CA LEU A 48 3.98 -7.63 -9.97
C LEU A 48 3.35 -6.91 -8.76
N LEU A 49 2.97 -5.64 -8.90
CA LEU A 49 2.28 -4.88 -7.85
C LEU A 49 0.88 -5.42 -7.58
N ASP A 50 0.12 -5.77 -8.61
CA ASP A 50 -1.22 -6.35 -8.47
C ASP A 50 -1.16 -7.71 -7.75
N ASN A 51 -0.16 -8.54 -8.07
CA ASN A 51 0.11 -9.78 -7.36
C ASN A 51 0.49 -9.54 -5.88
N LEU A 52 1.26 -8.50 -5.58
CA LEU A 52 1.59 -8.12 -4.20
C LEU A 52 0.42 -7.51 -3.42
N ALA A 53 -0.53 -6.89 -4.12
CA ALA A 53 -1.73 -6.30 -3.52
C ALA A 53 -2.69 -7.37 -3.00
N LYS A 54 -2.65 -8.60 -3.53
CA LYS A 54 -3.44 -9.73 -3.01
C LYS A 54 -3.16 -9.95 -1.51
N PRO A 55 -4.19 -9.93 -0.64
CA PRO A 55 -4.01 -9.93 0.81
C PRO A 55 -3.53 -11.29 1.32
N ALA A 56 -2.35 -11.30 1.95
CA ALA A 56 -1.85 -12.48 2.68
C ALA A 56 -2.67 -12.81 3.95
N ALA A 57 -3.49 -11.86 4.41
CA ALA A 57 -4.30 -11.98 5.60
C ALA A 57 -5.36 -13.10 5.49
N VAL A 58 -5.91 -13.33 4.29
CA VAL A 58 -6.92 -14.38 4.06
C VAL A 58 -6.37 -15.76 4.41
N LEU A 59 -5.16 -16.06 3.92
CA LEU A 59 -4.52 -17.33 4.20
C LEU A 59 -4.04 -17.43 5.66
N GLN A 60 -3.57 -16.32 6.25
CA GLN A 60 -3.18 -16.27 7.65
C GLN A 60 -4.36 -16.53 8.60
N ASN A 61 -5.52 -15.96 8.29
CA ASN A 61 -6.75 -16.13 9.06
C ASN A 61 -7.28 -17.57 8.94
N SER A 62 -7.35 -18.11 7.72
CA SER A 62 -7.77 -19.50 7.50
C SER A 62 -6.86 -20.48 8.24
N ARG A 63 -5.55 -20.25 8.21
CA ARG A 63 -4.59 -21.06 8.96
C ARG A 63 -4.83 -20.98 10.48
N ARG A 64 -5.06 -19.78 11.02
CA ARG A 64 -5.30 -19.59 12.46
C ARG A 64 -6.53 -20.37 12.91
N GLU A 65 -7.64 -20.25 12.16
CA GLU A 65 -8.88 -20.97 12.42
C GLU A 65 -8.67 -22.49 12.39
N LYS A 66 -7.95 -23.02 11.39
CA LYS A 66 -7.63 -24.45 11.29
C LYS A 66 -6.74 -24.93 12.43
N VAL A 67 -5.74 -24.14 12.87
CA VAL A 67 -4.90 -24.49 14.03
C VAL A 67 -5.73 -24.60 15.29
N GLU A 68 -6.61 -23.63 15.54
CA GLU A 68 -7.49 -23.62 16.72
C GLU A 68 -8.41 -24.85 16.73
N ARG A 69 -9.05 -25.15 15.59
CA ARG A 69 -9.90 -26.35 15.44
C ARG A 69 -9.11 -27.64 15.59
N LEU A 70 -7.96 -27.76 14.93
CA LEU A 70 -7.13 -28.97 14.97
C LEU A 70 -6.62 -29.23 16.38
N THR A 71 -6.22 -28.19 17.08
CA THR A 71 -5.77 -28.24 18.47
C THR A 71 -6.90 -28.74 19.38
N ALA A 72 -8.10 -28.15 19.29
CA ALA A 72 -9.26 -28.59 20.06
C ALA A 72 -9.63 -30.05 19.76
N MET A 73 -9.64 -30.45 18.48
CA MET A 73 -10.03 -31.79 18.06
C MET A 73 -9.03 -32.86 18.52
N VAL A 74 -7.73 -32.63 18.32
CA VAL A 74 -6.66 -33.52 18.81
C VAL A 74 -6.74 -33.65 20.33
N GLY A 75 -6.94 -32.54 21.04
CA GLY A 75 -7.15 -32.54 22.48
C GLY A 75 -8.32 -33.45 22.87
N ASN A 76 -9.50 -33.26 22.27
CA ASN A 76 -10.68 -34.06 22.57
C ASN A 76 -10.46 -35.56 22.29
N ILE A 77 -9.86 -35.90 21.15
CA ILE A 77 -9.60 -37.29 20.76
C ILE A 77 -8.61 -37.95 21.73
N ILE A 78 -7.56 -37.25 22.18
CA ILE A 78 -6.64 -37.77 23.19
C ILE A 78 -7.38 -38.08 24.51
N HIS A 79 -8.27 -37.19 24.96
CA HIS A 79 -9.02 -37.42 26.20
C HIS A 79 -9.99 -38.60 26.07
N ILE A 80 -10.71 -38.71 24.95
CA ILE A 80 -11.63 -39.82 24.69
C ILE A 80 -10.86 -41.14 24.51
N GLY A 81 -9.74 -41.11 23.78
CA GLY A 81 -8.85 -42.27 23.60
C GLY A 81 -8.30 -42.79 24.93
N LEU A 82 -7.96 -41.90 25.87
CA LEU A 82 -7.59 -42.30 27.23
C LEU A 82 -8.75 -42.97 27.99
N ALA A 83 -9.96 -42.39 27.91
CA ALA A 83 -11.13 -42.96 28.56
C ALA A 83 -11.45 -44.36 28.03
N TYR A 84 -11.44 -44.52 26.71
CA TYR A 84 -11.63 -45.81 26.04
C TYR A 84 -10.53 -46.82 26.40
N ALA A 85 -9.26 -46.41 26.39
CA ALA A 85 -8.15 -47.30 26.75
C ALA A 85 -8.26 -47.84 28.18
N ILE A 86 -8.75 -47.02 29.11
CA ILE A 86 -9.01 -47.43 30.50
C ILE A 86 -10.18 -48.42 30.57
N SER A 87 -11.29 -48.16 29.87
CA SER A 87 -12.45 -49.06 29.90
C SER A 87 -12.19 -50.40 29.22
N ALA A 88 -11.38 -50.40 28.15
CA ALA A 88 -11.03 -51.60 27.39
C ALA A 88 -9.81 -52.37 27.96
N GLY A 89 -9.13 -51.83 28.99
CA GLY A 89 -7.91 -52.44 29.54
C GLY A 89 -6.69 -52.43 28.59
N ASN A 90 -6.68 -51.54 27.59
CA ASN A 90 -5.59 -51.44 26.61
C ASN A 90 -4.47 -50.54 27.15
N GLU A 91 -3.47 -51.15 27.79
CA GLU A 91 -2.33 -50.44 28.38
C GLU A 91 -1.41 -49.77 27.34
N GLU A 92 -1.34 -50.29 26.11
CA GLU A 92 -0.54 -49.68 25.03
C GLU A 92 -1.14 -48.35 24.58
N LEU A 93 -2.43 -48.34 24.24
CA LEU A 93 -3.15 -47.14 23.83
C LEU A 93 -3.13 -46.08 24.94
N LYS A 94 -3.32 -46.50 26.19
CA LYS A 94 -3.25 -45.63 27.37
C LYS A 94 -1.89 -44.96 27.52
N ARG A 95 -0.80 -45.70 27.32
CA ARG A 95 0.57 -45.17 27.37
C ARG A 95 0.82 -44.16 26.24
N ASN A 96 0.44 -44.51 25.01
CA ASN A 96 0.62 -43.67 23.84
C ASN A 96 -0.15 -42.35 23.98
N MET A 97 -1.44 -42.41 24.33
CA MET A 97 -2.27 -41.23 24.54
C MET A 97 -1.80 -40.36 25.71
N SER A 98 -1.28 -40.97 26.78
CA SER A 98 -0.67 -40.21 27.89
C SER A 98 0.56 -39.43 27.46
N ASN A 99 1.39 -40.01 26.58
CA ASN A 99 2.55 -39.33 26.01
C ASN A 99 2.13 -38.18 25.09
N TYR A 100 1.16 -38.43 24.19
CA TYR A 100 0.61 -37.39 23.32
C TYR A 100 0.00 -36.24 24.09
N ARG A 101 -0.69 -36.50 25.22
CA ARG A 101 -1.20 -35.45 26.10
C ARG A 101 -0.09 -34.56 26.68
N LYS A 102 1.05 -35.14 27.06
CA LYS A 102 2.22 -34.38 27.54
C LYS A 102 2.86 -33.55 26.43
N GLU A 103 2.92 -34.10 25.22
CA GLU A 103 3.47 -33.40 24.06
C GLU A 103 2.57 -32.28 23.53
N TYR A 104 1.25 -32.46 23.61
CA TYR A 104 0.24 -31.47 23.23
C TYR A 104 0.43 -30.12 23.95
N LEU A 105 0.94 -30.14 25.19
CA LEU A 105 1.22 -28.93 25.97
C LEU A 105 2.43 -28.14 25.43
N LYS A 106 3.28 -28.75 24.59
CA LYS A 106 4.48 -28.13 24.00
C LYS A 106 4.11 -27.43 22.68
N LYS A 107 3.66 -26.17 22.79
CA LYS A 107 3.15 -25.31 21.68
C LYS A 107 4.14 -25.12 20.50
N SER A 108 4.11 -26.02 19.51
CA SER A 108 4.80 -25.83 18.22
C SER A 108 3.90 -26.28 17.06
N GLN A 109 3.82 -25.47 16.00
CA GLN A 109 2.97 -25.71 14.83
C GLN A 109 3.32 -27.00 14.09
N TYR A 110 4.62 -27.26 13.90
CA TYR A 110 5.09 -28.49 13.25
C TYR A 110 4.81 -29.73 14.11
N ARG A 111 4.91 -29.59 15.44
CA ARG A 111 4.59 -30.67 16.37
C ARG A 111 3.11 -31.00 16.37
N LEU A 112 2.23 -30.02 16.21
CA LEU A 112 0.79 -30.25 16.12
C LEU A 112 0.43 -31.14 14.93
N VAL A 113 1.06 -30.93 13.75
CA VAL A 113 0.84 -31.77 12.56
C VAL A 113 1.27 -33.22 12.83
N TYR A 114 2.44 -33.39 13.43
CA TYR A 114 2.98 -34.71 13.78
C TYR A 114 2.08 -35.42 14.81
N LEU A 115 1.70 -34.72 15.87
CA LEU A 115 0.83 -35.22 16.91
C LEU A 115 -0.54 -35.63 16.36
N ALA A 116 -1.16 -34.78 15.54
CA ALA A 116 -2.44 -35.07 14.92
C ALA A 116 -2.39 -36.32 14.04
N ALA A 117 -1.31 -36.50 13.27
CA ALA A 117 -1.11 -37.68 12.43
C ALA A 117 -0.98 -38.96 13.25
N ASN A 118 -0.20 -38.92 14.33
CA ASN A 118 -0.03 -40.06 15.22
C ASN A 118 -1.33 -40.41 15.95
N VAL A 119 -2.04 -39.42 16.50
CA VAL A 119 -3.33 -39.62 17.17
C VAL A 119 -4.37 -40.20 16.21
N HIS A 120 -4.39 -39.73 14.95
CA HIS A 120 -5.23 -40.30 13.92
C HIS A 120 -4.90 -41.78 13.66
N GLN A 121 -3.63 -42.12 13.42
CA GLN A 121 -3.22 -43.50 13.14
C GLN A 121 -3.53 -44.46 14.29
N GLU A 122 -3.31 -44.03 15.53
CA GLU A 122 -3.53 -44.84 16.73
C GLU A 122 -5.01 -45.05 17.05
N MET A 123 -5.87 -44.06 16.77
CA MET A 123 -7.31 -44.16 17.05
C MET A 123 -8.13 -44.80 15.92
N LEU A 124 -7.59 -44.84 14.69
CA LEU A 124 -8.31 -45.38 13.53
C LEU A 124 -8.85 -46.81 13.73
N PRO A 125 -8.11 -47.77 14.33
CA PRO A 125 -8.63 -49.12 14.56
C PRO A 125 -9.75 -49.19 15.60
N TYR A 126 -9.89 -48.16 16.43
CA TYR A 126 -10.77 -48.14 17.60
C TYR A 126 -11.97 -47.20 17.43
N GLU A 127 -12.15 -46.60 16.25
CA GLU A 127 -13.18 -45.57 16.04
C GLU A 127 -14.60 -46.07 16.37
N GLU A 128 -14.96 -47.28 15.95
CA GLU A 128 -16.28 -47.87 16.22
C GLU A 128 -16.50 -48.15 17.71
N GLN A 129 -15.47 -48.66 18.40
CA GLN A 129 -15.55 -49.06 19.81
C GLN A 129 -15.47 -47.85 20.75
N ALA A 130 -14.78 -46.80 20.34
CA ALA A 130 -14.65 -45.57 21.11
C ALA A 130 -15.92 -44.70 21.09
N VAL A 131 -16.93 -45.04 20.29
CA VAL A 131 -18.25 -44.38 20.32
C VAL A 131 -18.88 -44.50 21.71
N ASP A 132 -18.74 -45.65 22.36
CA ASP A 132 -19.24 -45.89 23.73
C ASP A 132 -18.55 -45.00 24.78
N ALA A 133 -17.32 -44.57 24.50
CA ALA A 133 -16.57 -43.61 25.32
C ALA A 133 -16.88 -42.13 24.98
N GLY A 134 -17.83 -41.88 24.08
CA GLY A 134 -18.28 -40.54 23.68
C GLY A 134 -17.61 -39.98 22.42
N LEU A 135 -16.90 -40.80 21.64
CA LEU A 135 -16.38 -40.37 20.34
C LEU A 135 -17.54 -40.19 19.35
N LYS A 136 -17.57 -39.04 18.67
CA LYS A 136 -18.53 -38.84 17.58
C LYS A 136 -18.17 -39.74 16.40
N THR A 137 -19.16 -40.39 15.80
CA THR A 137 -18.97 -41.20 14.59
C THR A 137 -18.36 -40.35 13.47
N GLY A 138 -17.26 -40.81 12.87
CA GLY A 138 -16.55 -40.10 11.80
C GLY A 138 -15.59 -39.02 12.29
N ALA A 139 -15.38 -38.87 13.60
CA ALA A 139 -14.45 -37.86 14.14
C ALA A 139 -12.99 -38.12 13.71
N ILE A 140 -12.57 -39.37 13.52
CA ILE A 140 -11.20 -39.66 13.08
C ILE A 140 -11.03 -39.29 11.61
N ALA A 141 -12.04 -39.58 10.78
CA ALA A 141 -12.07 -39.14 9.39
C ALA A 141 -12.05 -37.60 9.29
N GLU A 142 -12.88 -36.90 10.08
CA GLU A 142 -12.91 -35.44 10.13
C GLU A 142 -11.54 -34.87 10.57
N LEU A 143 -10.86 -35.48 11.56
CA LEU A 143 -9.51 -35.09 11.98
C LEU A 143 -8.52 -35.16 10.80
N ASN A 144 -8.57 -36.24 10.02
CA ASN A 144 -7.70 -36.39 8.85
C ASN A 144 -7.97 -35.33 7.78
N THR A 145 -9.25 -35.05 7.49
CA THR A 145 -9.61 -34.00 6.53
C THR A 145 -9.10 -32.62 6.96
N LEU A 146 -9.23 -32.29 8.25
CA LEU A 146 -8.76 -31.03 8.82
C LEU A 146 -7.22 -30.95 8.83
N LEU A 147 -6.55 -32.07 9.11
CA LEU A 147 -5.09 -32.19 9.07
C LEU A 147 -4.56 -31.90 7.66
N GLU A 148 -5.13 -32.52 6.62
CA GLU A 148 -4.65 -32.31 5.25
C GLU A 148 -4.96 -30.91 4.75
N ALA A 149 -6.12 -30.35 5.11
CA ALA A 149 -6.44 -28.97 4.82
C ALA A 149 -5.43 -28.00 5.49
N TYR A 150 -5.02 -28.27 6.74
CA TYR A 150 -4.02 -27.47 7.44
C TYR A 150 -2.62 -27.62 6.83
N ARG A 151 -2.22 -28.83 6.40
CA ARG A 151 -0.95 -29.06 5.68
C ARG A 151 -0.90 -28.29 4.37
N GLN A 152 -1.99 -28.29 3.61
CA GLN A 152 -2.11 -27.52 2.37
C GLN A 152 -1.96 -26.01 2.63
N ASP A 153 -2.64 -25.47 3.64
CA ASP A 153 -2.51 -24.07 4.05
C ASP A 153 -1.07 -23.71 4.46
N LEU A 154 -0.39 -24.59 5.21
CA LEU A 154 1.01 -24.37 5.59
C LEU A 154 1.93 -24.29 4.37
N HIS A 155 1.76 -25.22 3.42
CA HIS A 155 2.53 -25.23 2.19
C HIS A 155 2.25 -23.98 1.34
N GLN A 156 0.98 -23.62 1.15
CA GLN A 156 0.58 -22.40 0.45
C GLN A 156 1.12 -21.15 1.14
N SER A 157 1.11 -21.09 2.48
CA SER A 157 1.68 -19.97 3.23
C SER A 157 3.17 -19.81 2.96
N HIS A 158 3.91 -20.92 2.94
CA HIS A 158 5.34 -20.90 2.66
C HIS A 158 5.61 -20.45 1.22
N LEU A 159 4.86 -20.99 0.26
CA LEU A 159 4.95 -20.62 -1.15
C LEU A 159 4.62 -19.12 -1.36
N LEU A 160 3.57 -18.62 -0.72
CA LEU A 160 3.20 -17.19 -0.76
C LEU A 160 4.31 -16.30 -0.20
N MET A 161 4.94 -16.67 0.92
CA MET A 161 6.03 -15.87 1.47
C MET A 161 7.26 -15.86 0.55
N SER A 162 7.60 -17.03 -0.01
CA SER A 162 8.72 -17.17 -0.95
C SER A 162 8.48 -16.37 -2.23
N THR A 163 7.31 -16.53 -2.85
CA THR A 163 6.92 -15.80 -4.07
C THR A 163 6.86 -14.30 -3.83
N ARG A 164 6.28 -13.83 -2.72
CA ARG A 164 6.29 -12.39 -2.38
C ARG A 164 7.71 -11.84 -2.19
N LYS A 165 8.64 -12.65 -1.67
CA LYS A 165 10.05 -12.27 -1.55
C LYS A 165 10.71 -12.14 -2.93
N SER A 166 10.53 -13.13 -3.81
CA SER A 166 11.07 -13.07 -5.17
C SER A 166 10.46 -11.94 -5.99
N THR A 167 9.14 -11.76 -5.97
CA THR A 167 8.43 -10.67 -6.65
C THR A 167 8.91 -9.29 -6.19
N ARG A 168 9.21 -9.10 -4.90
CA ARG A 168 9.77 -7.83 -4.40
C ARG A 168 11.18 -7.58 -4.90
N LEU A 169 12.02 -8.62 -4.98
CA LEU A 169 13.37 -8.51 -5.51
C LEU A 169 13.33 -8.13 -6.99
N GLU A 170 12.49 -8.82 -7.77
CA GLU A 170 12.27 -8.53 -9.19
C GLU A 170 11.69 -7.12 -9.41
N LEU A 171 10.72 -6.71 -8.60
CA LEU A 171 10.19 -5.35 -8.66
C LEU A 171 11.28 -4.30 -8.41
N ALA A 172 12.16 -4.53 -7.42
CA ALA A 172 13.27 -3.62 -7.14
C ALA A 172 14.28 -3.53 -8.29
N THR A 173 14.59 -4.66 -8.94
CA THR A 173 15.51 -4.68 -10.10
C THR A 173 14.89 -3.97 -11.30
N LEU A 174 13.60 -4.19 -11.58
CA LEU A 174 12.90 -3.53 -12.69
C LEU A 174 12.74 -2.01 -12.47
N LEU A 175 12.39 -1.57 -11.25
CA LEU A 175 12.31 -0.14 -10.93
C LEU A 175 13.67 0.54 -11.09
N LYS A 176 14.75 -0.12 -10.66
CA LYS A 176 16.12 0.37 -10.86
C LYS A 176 16.47 0.42 -12.34
N GLY A 177 16.13 -0.63 -13.10
CA GLY A 177 16.32 -0.71 -14.55
C GLY A 177 15.61 0.41 -15.30
N CYS A 178 14.32 0.64 -15.03
CA CYS A 178 13.54 1.73 -15.62
C CYS A 178 14.15 3.10 -15.33
N THR A 179 14.60 3.31 -14.08
CA THR A 179 15.27 4.56 -13.71
C THR A 179 16.60 4.74 -14.47
N GLN A 180 17.32 3.66 -14.73
CA GLN A 180 18.59 3.68 -15.45
C GLN A 180 18.38 3.95 -16.95
N THR A 181 17.44 3.25 -17.58
CA THR A 181 17.00 3.46 -18.97
C THR A 181 16.61 4.92 -19.19
N LEU A 182 15.79 5.50 -18.29
CA LEU A 182 15.45 6.92 -18.36
C LEU A 182 16.70 7.81 -18.28
N LYS A 183 17.63 7.54 -17.36
CA LYS A 183 18.81 8.40 -17.15
C LYS A 183 19.85 8.36 -18.26
N VAL A 184 20.10 7.19 -18.83
CA VAL A 184 21.24 6.98 -19.75
C VAL A 184 20.82 7.07 -21.20
N GLU A 185 19.57 6.76 -21.52
CA GLU A 185 19.10 6.71 -22.90
C GLU A 185 18.12 7.85 -23.16
N ILE A 186 16.99 7.87 -22.43
CA ILE A 186 15.87 8.78 -22.75
C ILE A 186 16.16 10.23 -22.32
N ASP A 187 16.78 10.47 -21.16
CA ASP A 187 17.13 11.81 -20.66
C ASP A 187 18.14 12.50 -21.61
N LEU A 188 19.10 11.74 -22.16
CA LEU A 188 20.07 12.25 -23.14
C LEU A 188 19.38 12.55 -24.48
N PHE A 189 18.57 11.61 -24.96
CA PHE A 189 17.81 11.77 -26.19
C PHE A 189 16.89 12.99 -26.13
N ALA A 190 16.08 13.12 -25.07
CA ALA A 190 15.15 14.23 -24.89
C ALA A 190 15.87 15.59 -24.92
N LYS A 191 17.08 15.67 -24.36
CA LYS A 191 17.89 16.90 -24.41
C LYS A 191 18.42 17.20 -25.81
N ASN A 192 18.75 16.17 -26.59
CA ASN A 192 19.24 16.35 -27.96
C ASN A 192 18.16 16.91 -28.90
N ILE A 193 16.91 16.51 -28.70
CA ILE A 193 15.77 16.95 -29.53
C ILE A 193 15.03 18.18 -28.97
N GLU A 194 15.59 18.87 -27.98
CA GLU A 194 14.96 20.03 -27.33
C GLU A 194 14.65 21.16 -28.32
N THR A 195 15.56 21.42 -29.26
CA THR A 195 15.38 22.46 -30.29
C THR A 195 14.37 22.05 -31.35
N ASP A 196 14.35 20.76 -31.72
CA ASP A 196 13.52 20.24 -32.81
C ASP A 196 12.08 19.96 -32.35
N GLN A 197 11.90 19.56 -31.09
CA GLN A 197 10.62 19.16 -30.49
C GLN A 197 10.47 19.75 -29.07
N PRO A 198 10.24 21.06 -28.95
CA PRO A 198 10.20 21.75 -27.65
C PRO A 198 9.02 21.34 -26.77
N ASP A 199 7.88 20.99 -27.37
CA ASP A 199 6.66 20.60 -26.65
C ASP A 199 6.86 19.25 -25.94
N PHE A 200 7.41 18.26 -26.66
CA PHE A 200 7.80 16.97 -26.09
C PHE A 200 8.79 17.14 -24.93
N TYR A 201 9.86 17.92 -25.13
CA TYR A 201 10.86 18.12 -24.09
C TYR A 201 10.26 18.76 -22.83
N ARG A 202 9.37 19.76 -22.99
CA ARG A 202 8.70 20.43 -21.87
C ARG A 202 7.86 19.44 -21.06
N GLU A 203 6.97 18.70 -21.71
CA GLU A 203 6.13 17.70 -21.05
C GLU A 203 6.97 16.61 -20.37
N TYR A 204 7.98 16.08 -21.07
CA TYR A 204 8.88 15.07 -20.52
C TYR A 204 9.67 15.59 -19.31
N ALA A 205 10.27 16.78 -19.42
CA ALA A 205 11.13 17.36 -18.41
C ALA A 205 10.38 17.73 -17.12
N THR A 206 9.11 18.17 -17.22
CA THR A 206 8.28 18.47 -16.05
C THR A 206 8.07 17.21 -15.20
N ILE A 207 7.61 16.12 -15.80
CA ILE A 207 7.39 14.85 -15.09
C ILE A 207 8.70 14.29 -14.58
N ARG A 208 9.72 14.26 -15.44
CA ARG A 208 11.01 13.69 -15.08
C ARG A 208 11.76 14.52 -14.04
N ASN A 209 11.34 15.76 -13.81
CA ASN A 209 11.94 16.75 -12.92
C ASN A 209 13.41 17.03 -13.27
N LEU A 210 13.75 17.06 -14.56
CA LEU A 210 15.13 17.33 -15.00
C LEU A 210 15.58 18.74 -14.60
N ASN A 211 14.64 19.68 -14.61
CA ASN A 211 14.88 21.07 -14.17
C ASN A 211 15.07 21.18 -12.65
N ARG A 212 14.68 20.17 -11.85
CA ARG A 212 14.95 20.15 -10.40
C ARG A 212 16.42 19.87 -10.06
N ARG A 213 17.20 19.24 -10.94
CA ARG A 213 18.65 19.04 -10.72
C ARG A 213 19.43 20.35 -10.88
N ASN A 214 19.04 21.19 -11.84
CA ASN A 214 19.54 22.56 -11.94
C ASN A 214 19.02 23.44 -10.80
N ARG A 215 17.75 23.25 -10.38
CA ARG A 215 17.28 23.87 -9.14
C ARG A 215 18.08 23.40 -7.94
N ARG A 216 18.47 22.13 -7.73
CA ARG A 216 19.31 21.74 -6.56
C ARG A 216 20.71 22.37 -6.51
N ARG A 217 21.27 22.71 -7.67
CA ARG A 217 22.53 23.47 -7.75
C ARG A 217 22.31 24.97 -7.47
N ASN A 218 21.09 25.48 -7.71
CA ASN A 218 20.66 26.85 -7.34
C ASN A 218 19.86 26.93 -6.00
N LYS A 219 19.43 25.79 -5.43
CA LYS A 219 18.62 25.58 -4.20
C LYS A 219 19.55 25.20 -3.05
N LEU A 220 20.74 25.80 -3.04
CA LEU A 220 21.42 26.09 -1.79
C LEU A 220 21.08 27.51 -1.31
N GLU A 221 20.27 28.28 -2.06
CA GLU A 221 20.00 29.69 -1.73
C GLU A 221 18.54 30.03 -1.37
N THR A 222 17.52 29.21 -1.66
CA THR A 222 16.14 29.47 -1.20
C THR A 222 15.35 28.19 -0.93
N ALA A 223 14.71 28.08 0.24
CA ALA A 223 13.79 27.02 0.60
C ALA A 223 12.34 27.54 0.52
N GLU A 224 11.44 26.76 -0.06
CA GLU A 224 10.04 27.12 -0.36
C GLU A 224 9.08 26.18 0.42
N SER A 225 8.16 26.77 1.16
CA SER A 225 6.99 26.17 1.82
C SER A 225 5.70 26.81 1.26
N ASP A 226 4.54 26.18 1.45
CA ASP A 226 3.29 26.61 0.83
C ASP A 226 2.08 26.60 1.79
N ILE A 227 1.18 27.57 1.59
CA ILE A 227 -0.14 27.61 2.23
C ILE A 227 -1.21 27.52 1.14
N SER A 228 -2.13 26.58 1.30
CA SER A 228 -3.32 26.45 0.45
C SER A 228 -4.59 26.53 1.29
N GLY A 229 -5.74 26.68 0.64
CA GLY A 229 -7.02 26.63 1.32
C GLY A 229 -8.19 26.98 0.40
N THR A 230 -9.38 26.95 0.99
CA THR A 230 -10.63 27.31 0.31
C THR A 230 -11.37 28.41 1.07
N VAL A 231 -12.03 29.28 0.34
CA VAL A 231 -12.89 30.33 0.89
C VAL A 231 -14.34 30.01 0.55
N THR A 232 -15.17 29.87 1.58
CA THR A 232 -16.57 29.43 1.45
C THR A 232 -17.54 30.40 2.11
N ASN A 233 -18.75 30.49 1.57
CA ASN A 233 -19.84 31.23 2.17
C ASN A 233 -20.47 30.40 3.30
N SER A 234 -20.48 30.92 4.53
CA SER A 234 -20.98 30.21 5.70
C SER A 234 -22.51 30.00 5.70
N ALA A 235 -23.26 30.81 4.94
CA ALA A 235 -24.71 30.73 4.86
C ALA A 235 -25.21 29.77 3.77
N THR A 236 -24.48 29.65 2.65
CA THR A 236 -24.89 28.82 1.50
C THR A 236 -24.01 27.58 1.29
N GLY A 237 -22.83 27.54 1.92
CA GLY A 237 -21.83 26.48 1.71
C GLY A 237 -21.14 26.53 0.35
N GLN A 238 -21.41 27.55 -0.47
CA GLN A 238 -20.83 27.70 -1.80
C GLN A 238 -19.42 28.31 -1.75
N PRO A 239 -18.50 27.93 -2.66
CA PRO A 239 -17.19 28.55 -2.77
C PRO A 239 -17.31 30.02 -3.20
N ILE A 240 -16.36 30.85 -2.74
CA ILE A 240 -16.29 32.28 -3.05
C ILE A 240 -15.07 32.53 -3.93
N SER A 241 -15.32 32.86 -5.20
CA SER A 241 -14.29 33.30 -6.14
C SER A 241 -13.89 34.76 -5.94
N MET A 242 -12.67 35.12 -6.35
CA MET A 242 -12.12 36.48 -6.22
C MET A 242 -12.06 37.02 -4.79
N ALA A 243 -11.98 36.15 -3.79
CA ALA A 243 -11.65 36.53 -2.43
C ALA A 243 -10.14 36.80 -2.33
N ILE A 244 -9.79 37.96 -1.77
CA ILE A 244 -8.42 38.44 -1.64
C ILE A 244 -7.84 37.92 -0.33
N ILE A 245 -6.71 37.22 -0.41
CA ILE A 245 -5.96 36.70 0.73
C ILE A 245 -4.61 37.38 0.77
N SER A 246 -4.27 37.94 1.93
CA SER A 246 -3.04 38.68 2.12
C SER A 246 -2.27 38.17 3.33
N ILE A 247 -0.94 38.16 3.19
CA ILE A 247 0.02 37.92 4.26
C ILE A 247 0.78 39.23 4.50
N PRO A 248 0.42 40.02 5.53
CA PRO A 248 1.03 41.32 5.78
C PRO A 248 2.55 41.25 5.97
N GLU A 249 3.07 40.14 6.51
CA GLU A 249 4.50 39.97 6.78
C GLU A 249 5.35 39.82 5.51
N THR A 250 4.78 39.27 4.42
CA THR A 250 5.49 39.06 3.15
C THR A 250 5.03 40.03 2.06
N GLY A 251 3.91 40.72 2.26
CA GLY A 251 3.28 41.58 1.27
C GLY A 251 2.63 40.81 0.10
N LEU A 252 2.56 39.48 0.20
CA LEU A 252 1.92 38.64 -0.82
C LEU A 252 0.41 38.77 -0.75
N VAL A 253 -0.20 38.88 -1.93
CA VAL A 253 -1.65 38.95 -2.13
C VAL A 253 -2.04 37.97 -3.22
N VAL A 254 -3.00 37.09 -2.93
CA VAL A 254 -3.50 36.07 -3.84
C VAL A 254 -5.02 36.12 -3.85
N GLU A 255 -5.62 35.90 -5.03
CA GLU A 255 -7.06 35.84 -5.19
C GLU A 255 -7.52 34.38 -5.34
N THR A 256 -8.70 34.05 -4.82
CA THR A 256 -9.29 32.72 -5.01
C THR A 256 -9.83 32.53 -6.42
N ASP A 257 -9.74 31.28 -6.91
CA ASP A 257 -10.27 30.87 -8.21
C ASP A 257 -11.80 30.63 -8.19
N GLU A 258 -12.36 30.15 -9.30
CA GLU A 258 -13.80 29.87 -9.46
C GLU A 258 -14.33 28.82 -8.47
N ASP A 259 -13.46 27.93 -7.97
CA ASP A 259 -13.76 26.92 -6.97
C ASP A 259 -13.48 27.41 -5.53
N GLY A 260 -13.14 28.69 -5.38
CA GLY A 260 -12.83 29.33 -4.09
C GLY A 260 -11.49 28.90 -3.51
N TYR A 261 -10.64 28.23 -4.29
CA TYR A 261 -9.34 27.74 -3.86
C TYR A 261 -8.25 28.80 -4.03
N TYR A 262 -7.26 28.77 -3.14
CA TYR A 262 -6.07 29.61 -3.23
C TYR A 262 -4.80 28.83 -2.89
N LEU A 263 -3.67 29.29 -3.43
CA LEU A 263 -2.35 28.75 -3.17
C LEU A 263 -1.32 29.89 -3.07
N ILE A 264 -0.59 29.91 -1.97
CA ILE A 264 0.53 30.82 -1.72
C ILE A 264 1.79 29.98 -1.64
N GLU A 265 2.63 30.09 -2.66
CA GLU A 265 3.92 29.40 -2.76
C GLU A 265 5.06 30.35 -2.35
N GLU A 266 6.29 29.81 -2.27
CA GLU A 266 7.52 30.58 -1.99
C GLU A 266 7.62 31.17 -0.57
N LEU A 267 6.95 30.58 0.43
CA LEU A 267 7.06 31.00 1.82
C LEU A 267 8.31 30.39 2.48
N THR A 268 9.00 31.13 3.34
CA THR A 268 10.08 30.61 4.16
C THR A 268 9.56 30.07 5.49
N ALA A 269 10.31 29.21 6.18
CA ALA A 269 9.91 28.71 7.50
C ALA A 269 9.73 29.87 8.48
N GLY A 270 8.54 29.98 9.08
CA GLY A 270 8.14 31.16 9.82
C GLY A 270 6.72 31.09 10.35
N THR A 271 6.29 32.14 11.03
CA THR A 271 4.89 32.33 11.45
C THR A 271 4.28 33.41 10.60
N PHE A 272 3.17 33.12 9.92
CA PHE A 272 2.48 34.03 9.03
C PHE A 272 1.06 34.29 9.51
N THR A 273 0.57 35.50 9.27
CA THR A 273 -0.80 35.88 9.58
C THR A 273 -1.60 36.04 8.29
N LEU A 274 -2.55 35.15 8.04
CA LEU A 274 -3.42 35.22 6.88
C LEU A 274 -4.64 36.10 7.18
N SER A 275 -4.90 37.08 6.32
CA SER A 275 -6.15 37.82 6.26
C SER A 275 -6.89 37.57 4.96
N CYS A 276 -8.21 37.41 5.04
CA CYS A 276 -9.09 37.21 3.88
C CYS A 276 -10.10 38.35 3.79
N HIS A 277 -10.40 38.81 2.58
CA HIS A 277 -11.41 39.82 2.29
C HIS A 277 -12.13 39.49 0.99
N ALA A 278 -13.46 39.60 0.97
CA ALA A 278 -14.24 39.49 -0.25
C ALA A 278 -15.32 40.59 -0.28
N PRO A 279 -15.56 41.24 -1.43
CA PRO A 279 -16.65 42.21 -1.56
C PRO A 279 -18.00 41.59 -1.21
N GLY A 280 -18.81 42.29 -0.40
CA GLY A 280 -20.12 41.79 0.04
C GLY A 280 -20.09 40.82 1.23
N TYR A 281 -18.92 40.56 1.82
CA TYR A 281 -18.76 39.70 2.99
C TYR A 281 -18.11 40.45 4.16
N ASN A 282 -18.41 40.02 5.38
CA ASN A 282 -17.73 40.52 6.58
C ASN A 282 -16.28 39.99 6.61
N VAL A 283 -15.36 40.81 7.12
CA VAL A 283 -13.96 40.41 7.30
C VAL A 283 -13.87 39.37 8.43
N PRO A 284 -13.33 38.15 8.18
CA PRO A 284 -13.22 37.10 9.18
C PRO A 284 -12.03 37.34 10.12
N ALA A 285 -11.94 36.54 11.19
CA ALA A 285 -10.77 36.55 12.06
C ALA A 285 -9.51 36.10 11.30
N LYS A 286 -8.37 36.71 11.61
CA LYS A 286 -7.07 36.34 11.02
C LYS A 286 -6.62 34.97 11.50
N ILE A 287 -5.98 34.19 10.63
CA ILE A 287 -5.45 32.86 10.94
C ILE A 287 -3.93 32.96 11.07
N THR A 288 -3.37 32.51 12.19
CA THR A 288 -1.91 32.39 12.38
C THR A 288 -1.45 30.99 12.01
N ALA A 289 -0.62 30.87 10.98
CA ALA A 289 -0.04 29.61 10.53
C ALA A 289 1.45 29.55 10.87
N VAL A 290 1.89 28.47 11.53
CA VAL A 290 3.31 28.21 11.82
C VAL A 290 3.80 27.16 10.85
N ILE A 291 4.69 27.55 9.94
CA ILE A 291 5.18 26.72 8.85
C ILE A 291 6.63 26.32 9.11
N LYS A 292 6.92 25.03 9.06
CA LYS A 292 8.29 24.50 9.08
C LYS A 292 8.83 24.34 7.67
N ASP A 293 10.15 24.19 7.58
CA ASP A 293 10.81 24.02 6.28
C ASP A 293 10.27 22.80 5.52
N GLU A 294 9.96 22.99 4.24
CA GLU A 294 9.30 22.02 3.34
C GLU A 294 7.91 21.50 3.83
N GLU A 295 7.16 22.31 4.61
CA GLU A 295 5.81 21.98 5.08
C GLU A 295 4.72 22.67 4.23
N SER A 296 3.66 21.92 3.90
CA SER A 296 2.46 22.44 3.22
C SER A 296 1.31 22.51 4.22
N LEU A 297 0.73 23.70 4.41
CA LEU A 297 -0.36 23.94 5.35
C LEU A 297 -1.66 24.27 4.63
N VAL A 298 -2.78 23.79 5.18
CA VAL A 298 -4.12 24.07 4.68
C VAL A 298 -4.83 24.99 5.67
N CYS A 299 -5.32 26.13 5.21
CA CYS A 299 -6.02 27.13 6.00
C CYS A 299 -7.31 27.54 5.28
N ASP A 300 -8.46 27.08 5.74
CA ASP A 300 -9.73 27.43 5.12
C ASP A 300 -10.36 28.66 5.77
N PHE A 301 -11.05 29.49 4.98
CA PHE A 301 -11.83 30.62 5.45
C PHE A 301 -13.32 30.40 5.20
N SER A 302 -14.14 30.76 6.18
CA SER A 302 -15.59 30.79 6.04
C SER A 302 -16.10 32.20 6.29
N LEU A 303 -16.67 32.83 5.26
CA LEU A 303 -17.11 34.22 5.26
C LEU A 303 -18.62 34.33 5.49
N THR A 304 -19.04 35.27 6.33
CA THR A 304 -20.46 35.61 6.51
C THR A 304 -20.85 36.74 5.56
N PRO A 305 -21.96 36.64 4.81
CA PRO A 305 -22.45 37.73 3.98
C PRO A 305 -22.70 38.99 4.82
N ALA A 306 -22.23 40.14 4.35
CA ALA A 306 -22.53 41.42 4.97
C ALA A 306 -23.91 41.91 4.50
N PRO A 307 -24.75 42.48 5.37
CA PRO A 307 -26.00 43.09 4.94
C PRO A 307 -25.70 44.27 4.00
N LEU A 308 -26.38 44.33 2.86
CA LEU A 308 -26.33 45.48 1.96
C LEU A 308 -26.91 46.69 2.70
N LEU A 309 -26.09 47.71 2.97
CA LEU A 309 -26.59 49.03 3.38
C LEU A 309 -27.26 49.65 2.16
N ASN A 310 -28.60 49.69 2.17
CA ASN A 310 -29.41 50.48 1.24
C ASN A 310 -29.15 51.97 1.42
#